data_AF-A0A1A6HU94-F1
#
_entry.id   AF-A0A1A6HU94-F1
#
_cell.length_a   1.000
_cell.length_b   1.000
_cell.length_c   1.000
_cell.angle_alpha   90.00
_cell.angle_beta   90.00
_cell.angle_gamma   90.00
#
_symmetry.space_group_name_H-M   'P 1'
#
loop_
_entity.id
_entity.type
_entity.pdbx_description
1 polymer ?
#
loop_
_entity_poly.entity_id
_entity_poly.type
_entity_poly.pdbx_seq_one_letter_code
_entity_poly.pdbx_strand_id
1 'polypeptide(L)'
;FGLEKYRGSNVFGKLRKCVELLKIQWTEFSAMRDYHKRWNICNIFFSNAILEYKLYEALKFIMLYQVTEVYEQMKTNKIILSLFRLLFSRESSSDPLSFMMNHLNS
;
A
#
# COMPACT_ATOMS: atom_id res chain seq x y z
N PHE A 1 7.69 -0.81 -5.81
CA PHE A 1 8.33 0.51 -5.99
C PHE A 1 8.07 1.16 -7.34
N GLY A 2 7.08 0.69 -8.13
CA GLY A 2 6.55 1.40 -9.31
C GLY A 2 7.63 1.97 -10.23
N LEU A 3 7.59 3.30 -10.41
CA LEU A 3 8.50 4.06 -11.26
C LEU A 3 9.99 3.94 -10.88
N GLU A 4 10.31 3.67 -9.62
CA GLU A 4 11.70 3.52 -9.20
C GLU A 4 12.35 2.26 -9.79
N LYS A 5 11.54 1.25 -10.17
CA LYS A 5 12.01 -0.04 -10.69
C LYS A 5 13.17 -0.61 -9.85
N TYR A 6 13.04 -0.48 -8.53
CA TYR A 6 14.11 -0.76 -7.57
C TYR A 6 14.61 -2.22 -7.66
N ARG A 7 15.93 -2.39 -7.82
CA ARG A 7 16.61 -3.70 -7.90
C ARG A 7 17.64 -3.91 -6.79
N GLY A 8 17.65 -3.06 -5.76
CA GLY A 8 18.58 -3.17 -4.64
C GLY A 8 18.22 -4.33 -3.70
N SER A 9 19.17 -4.74 -2.87
CA SER A 9 19.03 -5.88 -1.96
C SER A 9 18.21 -5.59 -0.70
N ASN A 10 17.96 -4.32 -0.36
CA ASN A 10 17.29 -3.94 0.89
C ASN A 10 15.83 -3.48 0.70
N VAL A 11 15.03 -4.32 0.02
CA VAL A 11 13.58 -4.11 -0.17
C VAL A 11 12.88 -3.92 1.18
N PHE A 12 13.21 -4.78 2.16
CA PHE A 12 12.62 -4.73 3.51
C PHE A 12 12.85 -3.38 4.19
N GLY A 13 14.10 -2.91 4.26
CA GLY A 13 14.42 -1.64 4.91
C GLY A 13 13.76 -0.44 4.23
N LYS A 14 13.61 -0.50 2.90
CA LYS A 14 12.92 0.54 2.14
C LYS A 14 11.41 0.53 2.38
N LEU A 15 10.76 -0.64 2.39
CA LEU A 15 9.35 -0.79 2.74
C LEU A 15 9.07 -0.30 4.16
N ARG A 16 9.91 -0.72 5.12
CA ARG A 16 9.81 -0.29 6.52
C ARG A 16 9.80 1.23 6.64
N LYS A 17 10.73 1.92 5.97
CA LYS A 17 10.79 3.39 5.96
C LYS A 17 9.54 4.04 5.37
N CYS A 18 8.95 3.45 4.32
CA CYS A 18 7.72 3.97 3.71
C CYS A 18 6.54 3.84 4.68
N VAL A 19 6.39 2.68 5.32
CA VAL A 19 5.31 2.42 6.31
C VAL A 19 5.49 3.27 7.57
N GLU A 20 6.72 3.45 8.06
CA GLU A 20 7.02 4.34 9.18
C GLU A 20 6.66 5.80 8.86
N LEU A 21 6.99 6.29 7.66
CA LEU A 21 6.57 7.62 7.21
C LEU A 21 5.05 7.76 7.19
N LEU A 22 4.33 6.78 6.61
CA LEU A 22 2.87 6.78 6.59
C LEU A 22 2.29 6.86 8.00
N LYS A 23 2.80 6.06 8.93
CA LYS A 23 2.36 6.07 10.33
C LYS A 23 2.56 7.44 10.98
N ILE A 24 3.74 8.05 10.83
CA ILE A 24 4.05 9.37 11.41
C ILE A 24 3.08 10.42 10.88
N GLN A 25 2.93 10.52 9.55
CA GLN A 25 2.08 11.52 8.92
C GLN A 25 0.61 11.32 9.28
N TRP A 26 0.11 10.08 9.25
CA TRP A 26 -1.27 9.78 9.63
C TRP A 26 -1.56 10.14 11.09
N THR A 27 -0.62 9.84 12.00
CA THR A 27 -0.75 10.19 13.43
C THR A 27 -0.80 11.70 13.61
N GLU A 28 0.05 12.44 12.91
CA GLU A 28 0.07 13.90 12.97
C GLU A 28 -1.25 14.51 12.46
N PHE A 29 -1.73 14.08 11.29
CA PHE A 29 -2.97 14.60 10.69
C PHE A 29 -4.23 14.26 11.49
N SER A 30 -4.29 13.05 12.07
CA SER A 30 -5.42 12.61 12.88
C SER A 30 -5.51 13.34 14.23
N ALA A 31 -4.39 13.78 14.78
CA ALA A 31 -4.36 14.56 16.02
C ALA A 31 -4.82 16.02 15.83
N MET A 32 -4.81 16.56 14.61
CA MET A 32 -5.20 17.95 14.34
C MET A 32 -6.72 18.11 14.40
N ARG A 33 -7.22 19.08 15.18
CA ARG A 33 -8.66 19.41 15.21
C ARG A 33 -9.02 20.45 14.16
N ASP A 34 -8.15 21.43 13.95
CA ASP A 34 -8.34 22.50 12.97
C ASP A 34 -8.24 21.95 11.53
N TYR A 35 -9.35 22.03 10.82
CA TYR A 35 -9.46 21.61 9.43
C TYR A 35 -8.60 22.45 8.48
N HIS A 36 -8.56 23.78 8.64
CA HIS A 36 -7.77 24.65 7.76
C HIS A 36 -6.28 24.38 7.94
N LYS A 37 -5.83 24.20 9.19
CA LYS A 37 -4.45 23.81 9.47
C LYS A 37 -4.10 22.46 8.85
N ARG A 38 -4.97 21.45 9.03
CA ARG A 38 -4.78 20.11 8.43
C ARG A 38 -4.72 20.19 6.90
N TRP A 39 -5.62 20.94 6.28
CA TRP A 39 -5.66 21.12 4.83
C TRP A 39 -4.38 21.78 4.30
N ASN A 40 -3.89 22.84 4.96
CA ASN A 40 -2.64 23.49 4.59
C ASN A 40 -1.44 22.53 4.65
N ILE A 41 -1.34 21.73 5.71
CA ILE A 41 -0.23 20.77 5.86
C ILE A 41 -0.34 19.63 4.85
N CYS A 42 -1.56 19.13 4.56
CA CYS A 42 -1.77 18.18 3.46
C CYS A 42 -1.30 18.76 2.13
N ASN A 43 -1.65 20.00 1.79
CA ASN A 43 -1.20 20.62 0.54
C ASN A 43 0.32 20.72 0.44
N ILE A 44 0.99 21.12 1.53
CA ILE A 44 2.46 21.18 1.58
C ILE A 44 3.04 19.77 1.40
N PHE A 45 2.46 18.77 2.07
CA PHE A 45 2.92 17.38 1.99
C PHE A 45 2.81 16.82 0.57
N PHE A 46 1.64 16.95 -0.06
CA PHE A 46 1.37 16.43 -1.41
C PHE A 46 1.99 17.31 -2.52
N SER A 47 2.57 18.46 -2.18
CA SER A 47 3.44 19.20 -3.11
C SER A 47 4.84 18.58 -3.25
N ASN A 48 5.22 17.66 -2.34
CA ASN A 48 6.48 16.94 -2.40
C ASN A 48 6.29 15.54 -2.99
N ALA A 49 6.50 15.42 -4.30
CA ALA A 49 6.37 14.16 -5.03
C ALA A 49 7.16 13.00 -4.39
N ILE A 50 8.37 13.24 -3.85
CA ILE A 50 9.19 12.18 -3.25
C ILE A 50 8.51 11.58 -2.00
N LEU A 51 7.93 12.44 -1.15
CA LEU A 51 7.20 11.99 0.04
C LEU A 51 5.88 11.34 -0.33
N GLU A 52 5.16 11.91 -1.28
CA GLU A 52 3.94 11.36 -1.84
C GLU A 52 4.16 9.94 -2.40
N TYR A 53 5.18 9.72 -3.23
CA TYR A 53 5.51 8.39 -3.75
C TYR A 53 5.82 7.37 -2.64
N LYS A 54 6.50 7.78 -1.56
CA LYS A 54 6.74 6.90 -0.42
C LYS A 54 5.45 6.51 0.29
N LEU A 55 4.49 7.43 0.42
CA LEU A 55 3.16 7.08 0.96
C LEU A 55 2.44 6.08 0.07
N TYR A 56 2.46 6.29 -1.25
CA TYR A 56 1.83 5.37 -2.20
C TYR A 56 2.44 3.97 -2.13
N GLU A 57 3.75 3.86 -2.01
CA GLU A 57 4.40 2.55 -1.84
C GLU A 57 4.05 1.90 -0.50
N ALA A 58 3.87 2.67 0.58
CA ALA A 58 3.36 2.14 1.85
C ALA A 58 1.92 1.62 1.72
N LEU A 59 1.03 2.38 1.05
CA LEU A 59 -0.36 1.97 0.83
C LEU A 59 -0.44 0.72 -0.07
N LYS A 60 0.35 0.66 -1.13
CA LYS A 60 0.48 -0.53 -1.98
C LYS A 60 0.91 -1.74 -1.16
N PHE A 61 1.89 -1.58 -0.27
CA PHE A 61 2.31 -2.66 0.61
C PHE A 61 1.19 -3.13 1.57
N ILE A 62 0.40 -2.20 2.12
CA ILE A 62 -0.78 -2.54 2.95
C ILE A 62 -1.84 -3.28 2.12
N MET A 63 -2.08 -2.85 0.87
CA MET A 63 -2.99 -3.56 -0.04
C MET A 63 -2.50 -5.00 -0.29
N LEU A 64 -1.20 -5.19 -0.56
CA LEU A 64 -0.61 -6.51 -0.76
C LEU A 64 -0.72 -7.39 0.49
N TYR A 65 -0.51 -6.81 1.68
CA TYR A 65 -0.71 -7.50 2.94
C TYR A 65 -2.16 -8.02 3.07
N GLN A 66 -3.15 -7.16 2.82
CA GLN A 66 -4.57 -7.57 2.86
C GLN A 66 -4.90 -8.66 1.84
N VAL A 67 -4.38 -8.54 0.61
CA VAL A 67 -4.56 -9.57 -0.44
C VAL A 67 -3.95 -10.90 0.01
N THR A 68 -2.76 -10.88 0.62
CA THR A 68 -2.11 -12.09 1.15
C THR A 68 -2.94 -12.74 2.26
N GLU A 69 -3.42 -11.96 3.23
CA GLU A 69 -4.26 -12.47 4.33
C GLU A 69 -5.55 -13.12 3.79
N VAL A 70 -6.25 -12.45 2.87
CA VAL A 70 -7.50 -12.99 2.32
C VAL A 70 -7.25 -14.22 1.43
N TYR A 71 -6.11 -14.28 0.74
CA TYR A 71 -5.73 -15.46 -0.02
C TYR A 71 -5.50 -16.68 0.88
N GLU A 72 -4.85 -16.52 2.03
CA GLU A 72 -4.68 -17.61 3.00
C GLU A 72 -6.00 -18.03 3.67
N GLN A 73 -6.91 -17.07 3.91
CA GLN A 73 -8.28 -17.37 4.32
C GLN A 73 -9.03 -18.19 3.26
N MET A 74 -8.87 -17.85 1.99
CA MET A 74 -9.46 -18.59 0.87
C MET A 74 -8.97 -20.04 0.83
N LYS A 75 -7.65 -20.25 0.94
CA LYS A 75 -7.04 -21.59 0.98
C LYS A 75 -7.54 -22.45 2.14
N THR A 76 -7.85 -21.81 3.27
CA THR A 76 -8.41 -22.46 4.46
C THR A 76 -9.94 -22.58 4.42
N ASN A 77 -10.56 -22.40 3.23
CA ASN A 77 -12.00 -22.49 2.99
C ASN A 77 -12.85 -21.54 3.86
N LYS A 78 -12.26 -20.43 4.34
CA LYS A 78 -13.01 -19.40 5.05
C LYS A 78 -13.85 -18.57 4.07
N ILE A 79 -14.91 -17.97 4.59
CA ILE A 79 -15.73 -17.03 3.81
C ILE A 79 -14.92 -15.77 3.57
N ILE A 80 -14.79 -15.38 2.31
CA ILE A 80 -14.13 -14.15 1.86
C ILE A 80 -15.13 -13.29 1.08
N LEU A 81 -14.90 -11.97 1.03
CA LEU A 81 -15.73 -11.07 0.24
C LEU A 81 -15.66 -11.43 -1.26
N SER A 82 -16.79 -11.24 -1.96
CA SER A 82 -16.92 -11.58 -3.39
C SER A 82 -15.90 -10.85 -4.28
N LEU A 83 -15.53 -9.63 -3.92
CA LEU A 83 -14.52 -8.85 -4.64
C LEU A 83 -13.16 -9.56 -4.69
N PHE A 84 -12.72 -10.18 -3.59
CA PHE A 84 -11.46 -10.94 -3.57
C PHE A 84 -11.54 -12.23 -4.38
N ARG A 85 -12.72 -12.89 -4.42
CA ARG A 85 -12.92 -14.03 -5.33
C ARG A 85 -12.76 -13.60 -6.79
N LEU A 86 -13.35 -12.46 -7.17
CA LEU A 86 -13.22 -11.90 -8.52
C LEU A 86 -11.77 -11.47 -8.82
N LEU A 87 -11.03 -11.01 -7.82
CA LEU A 87 -9.60 -10.72 -7.97
C LEU A 87 -8.81 -11.99 -8.31
N PHE A 88 -9.00 -13.06 -7.52
CA PHE A 88 -8.27 -14.33 -7.68
C PHE A 88 -8.76 -15.19 -8.86
N SER A 89 -9.92 -14.88 -9.45
CA SER A 89 -10.39 -15.58 -10.65
C SER A 89 -9.69 -15.11 -11.93
N ARG A 90 -8.94 -14.01 -11.89
CA ARG A 90 -8.19 -13.49 -13.04
C ARG A 90 -6.83 -14.16 -13.10
N GLU A 91 -6.41 -14.60 -14.28
CA GLU A 91 -5.10 -15.25 -14.48
C GLU A 91 -3.94 -14.37 -14.01
N SER A 92 -3.98 -13.07 -14.30
CA SER A 92 -2.91 -12.13 -13.94
C SER A 92 -2.88 -11.76 -12.45
N SER A 93 -3.84 -12.20 -11.63
CA SER A 93 -3.90 -11.92 -10.18
C SER A 93 -4.45 -13.10 -9.38
N SER A 94 -4.17 -14.33 -9.83
CA SER A 94 -4.70 -15.57 -9.23
C SER A 94 -4.14 -15.86 -7.83
N ASP A 95 -3.01 -15.27 -7.50
CA ASP A 95 -2.34 -15.33 -6.20
C ASP A 95 -1.68 -13.98 -5.86
N PRO A 96 -1.26 -13.76 -4.60
CA PRO A 96 -0.67 -12.49 -4.17
C PRO A 96 0.61 -12.10 -4.91
N LEU A 97 1.44 -13.06 -5.33
CA LEU A 97 2.67 -12.80 -6.09
C LEU A 97 2.32 -12.33 -7.50
N SER A 98 1.38 -13.03 -8.17
CA SER A 98 0.86 -12.62 -9.48
C SER A 98 0.22 -11.23 -9.42
N PHE A 99 -0.61 -10.95 -8.41
CA PHE A 99 -1.17 -9.62 -8.18
C PHE A 99 -0.08 -8.55 -8.00
N MET A 100 0.94 -8.84 -7.19
CA MET A 100 2.05 -7.92 -6.97
C MET A 100 2.80 -7.62 -8.26
N MET A 101 3.17 -8.65 -9.01
CA MET A 101 4.04 -8.51 -10.18
C MET A 101 3.32 -7.87 -11.38
N ASN A 102 2.06 -8.23 -11.60
CA ASN A 102 1.34 -7.86 -12.82
C ASN A 102 0.46 -6.62 -12.67
N HIS A 103 0.14 -6.20 -11.45
CA HIS A 103 -0.75 -5.05 -11.19
C HIS A 103 -0.12 -4.04 -10.25
N LEU A 104 0.33 -4.48 -9.08
CA LEU A 104 0.77 -3.57 -8.04
C LEU A 104 2.15 -2.96 -8.32
N ASN A 105 3.04 -3.67 -9.00
CA ASN A 105 4.37 -3.16 -9.34
C ASN A 105 4.38 -2.20 -10.52
N SER A 106 3.27 -2.09 -11.26
CA SER A 106 3.08 -1.12 -12.34
C SER A 106 2.95 0.31 -11.83
#